data_AF-A0A1X7C6J8-F1
#
_entry.id   AF-A0A1X7C6J8-F1
#
_cell.length_a   1.000
_cell.length_b   1.000
_cell.length_c   1.000
_cell.angle_alpha   90.00
_cell.angle_beta   90.00
_cell.angle_gamma   90.00
#
_symmetry.space_group_name_H-M   'P 1'
#
loop_
_entity.id
_entity.type
_entity.pdbx_description
1 polymer ?
#
loop_
_entity_poly.entity_id
_entity_poly.type
_entity_poly.pdbx_seq_one_letter_code
_entity_poly.pdbx_strand_id
1 'polypeptide(L)'
;MPTENRSSNTELISQAAAAIEDLLANGTGAIAAGSWASLPAELRKLTAPAAPQPNPEPIAWMVGTAFWWTKEEAERDAAETGLPIVGLGPMNDVGEAARLRVELGHMREERDDLSAKLDRFYSRTHGIKNLAVIEELSDKLAERDALLRDFLEVATGGFSDSDHVLRVRRHLETFLSASAEPEAT
;
A
#
# COMPACT_ATOMS: atom_id res chain seq x y z
N MET A 1 -37.83 -24.37 -3.97
CA MET A 1 -38.29 -24.66 -2.59
C MET A 1 -37.13 -24.36 -1.64
N PRO A 2 -37.35 -23.76 -0.45
CA PRO A 2 -36.24 -23.36 0.42
C PRO A 2 -36.14 -24.25 1.67
N THR A 3 -35.05 -25.01 1.82
CA THR A 3 -34.64 -25.77 3.02
C THR A 3 -33.12 -25.95 2.87
N GLU A 4 -32.22 -25.49 3.74
CA GLU A 4 -32.04 -25.98 5.11
C GLU A 4 -31.20 -25.05 6.03
N ASN A 5 -30.65 -23.92 5.57
CA ASN A 5 -29.84 -23.03 6.43
C ASN A 5 -30.65 -22.14 7.38
N ARG A 6 -31.98 -22.15 7.27
CA ARG A 6 -32.84 -21.58 8.31
C ARG A 6 -32.98 -22.51 9.50
N SER A 7 -32.73 -23.82 9.35
CA SER A 7 -32.94 -24.78 10.43
C SER A 7 -32.04 -24.47 11.63
N SER A 8 -30.74 -24.27 11.42
CA SER A 8 -29.81 -24.05 12.55
C SER A 8 -30.08 -22.75 13.32
N ASN A 9 -30.35 -21.63 12.64
CA ASN A 9 -30.75 -20.40 13.33
C ASN A 9 -32.13 -20.52 13.99
N THR A 10 -33.08 -21.18 13.33
CA THR A 10 -34.42 -21.38 13.90
C THR A 10 -34.36 -22.31 15.11
N GLU A 11 -33.51 -23.34 15.07
CA GLU A 11 -33.29 -24.30 16.13
C GLU A 11 -32.54 -23.69 17.31
N LEU A 12 -31.54 -22.83 17.07
CA LEU A 12 -30.91 -22.04 18.12
C LEU A 12 -31.88 -21.05 18.77
N ILE A 13 -32.75 -20.41 17.96
CA ILE A 13 -33.81 -19.53 18.48
C ILE A 13 -34.83 -20.35 19.29
N SER A 14 -35.20 -21.56 18.84
CA SER A 14 -36.09 -22.46 19.57
C SER A 14 -35.46 -22.98 20.86
N GLN A 15 -34.18 -23.33 20.87
CA GLN A 15 -33.44 -23.74 22.06
C GLN A 15 -33.32 -22.58 23.06
N ALA A 16 -33.03 -21.36 22.59
CA ALA A 16 -33.01 -20.17 23.43
C ALA A 16 -34.39 -19.84 24.01
N ALA A 17 -35.45 -19.96 23.21
CA ALA A 17 -36.83 -19.74 23.66
C ALA A 17 -37.23 -20.76 24.73
N ALA A 18 -36.92 -22.05 24.52
CA ALA A 18 -37.20 -23.11 25.49
C ALA A 18 -36.42 -22.90 26.81
N ALA A 19 -35.16 -22.47 26.73
CA ALA A 19 -34.36 -22.17 27.93
C ALA A 19 -34.89 -20.94 28.70
N ILE A 20 -35.40 -19.93 28.00
CA ILE A 20 -36.05 -18.76 28.63
C ILE A 20 -37.37 -19.18 29.29
N GLU A 21 -38.15 -20.03 28.64
CA GLU A 21 -39.43 -20.52 29.18
C GLU A 21 -39.22 -21.40 30.42
N ASP A 22 -38.21 -22.29 30.41
CA ASP A 22 -37.81 -23.08 31.58
C ASP A 22 -37.31 -22.19 32.73
N LEU A 23 -36.55 -21.13 32.42
CA LEU A 23 -36.10 -20.14 33.40
C LEU A 23 -37.26 -19.35 34.01
N LEU A 24 -38.29 -19.02 33.22
CA LEU A 24 -39.49 -18.32 33.73
C LEU A 24 -40.38 -19.25 34.56
N ALA A 25 -40.51 -20.51 34.15
CA ALA A 25 -41.28 -21.53 34.85
C ALA A 25 -40.64 -21.95 36.18
N ASN A 26 -39.31 -22.13 36.22
CA ASN A 26 -38.59 -22.62 37.41
C ASN A 26 -37.93 -21.49 38.23
N GLY A 27 -37.63 -20.35 37.60
CA GLY A 27 -36.97 -19.21 38.24
C GLY A 27 -37.86 -18.50 39.26
N THR A 28 -39.18 -18.51 39.08
CA THR A 28 -40.14 -17.98 40.07
C THR A 28 -40.10 -18.78 41.38
N GLY A 29 -39.91 -20.09 41.34
CA GLY A 29 -39.68 -20.93 42.52
C GLY A 29 -38.33 -20.71 43.19
N ALA A 30 -37.27 -20.50 42.41
CA ALA A 30 -35.92 -20.22 42.91
C ALA A 30 -35.81 -18.83 43.58
N ILE A 31 -36.53 -17.83 43.07
CA ILE A 31 -36.63 -16.47 43.66
C ILE A 31 -37.37 -16.51 45.00
N ALA A 32 -38.45 -17.31 45.11
CA ALA A 32 -39.19 -17.51 46.35
C ALA A 32 -38.40 -18.30 47.41
N ALA A 33 -37.50 -19.20 46.99
CA ALA A 33 -36.66 -20.03 47.88
C ALA A 33 -35.30 -19.39 48.24
N GLY A 34 -35.01 -18.17 47.79
CA GLY A 34 -33.72 -17.49 48.07
C GLY A 34 -32.51 -18.10 47.35
N SER A 35 -32.72 -18.94 46.33
CA SER A 35 -31.66 -19.63 45.58
C SER A 35 -31.07 -18.74 44.48
N TRP A 36 -30.62 -17.54 44.85
CA TRP A 36 -29.96 -16.60 43.93
C TRP A 36 -28.53 -17.02 43.56
N ALA A 37 -27.97 -18.00 44.28
CA ALA A 37 -26.58 -18.43 44.13
C ALA A 37 -26.32 -19.20 42.82
N SER A 38 -27.33 -19.87 42.24
CA SER A 38 -27.17 -20.71 41.04
C SER A 38 -27.52 -20.01 39.72
N LEU A 39 -28.32 -18.94 39.75
CA LEU A 39 -28.71 -18.14 38.58
C LEU A 39 -27.53 -17.66 37.72
N PRO A 40 -26.40 -17.16 38.30
CA PRO A 40 -25.25 -16.73 37.51
C PRO A 40 -24.53 -17.87 36.78
N ALA A 41 -24.69 -19.13 37.19
CA ALA A 41 -24.06 -20.27 36.54
C ALA A 41 -24.87 -20.73 35.32
N GLU A 42 -26.19 -20.77 35.42
CA GLU A 42 -27.07 -21.13 34.30
C GLU A 42 -27.09 -20.04 33.22
N LEU A 43 -27.12 -18.76 33.59
CA LEU A 43 -26.98 -17.66 32.63
C LEU A 43 -25.62 -17.68 31.90
N ARG A 44 -24.56 -18.14 32.56
CA ARG A 44 -23.24 -18.32 31.92
C ARG A 44 -23.21 -19.46 30.91
N LYS A 45 -24.01 -20.52 31.09
CA LYS A 45 -24.15 -21.58 30.08
C LYS A 45 -24.87 -21.09 28.84
N LEU A 46 -25.89 -20.24 29.01
CA LEU A 46 -26.67 -19.65 27.90
C LEU A 46 -25.91 -18.54 27.14
N THR A 47 -24.97 -17.87 27.80
CA THR A 47 -24.16 -16.79 27.21
C THR A 47 -22.76 -17.24 26.80
N ALA A 48 -22.43 -18.51 27.00
CA ALA A 48 -21.18 -19.06 26.52
C ALA A 48 -21.14 -18.90 25.00
N PRO A 49 -20.07 -18.29 24.43
CA PRO A 49 -19.95 -18.16 22.99
C PRO A 49 -19.98 -19.57 22.39
N ALA A 50 -20.90 -19.78 21.44
CA ALA A 50 -20.93 -21.01 20.66
C ALA A 50 -19.52 -21.23 20.10
N ALA A 51 -18.94 -22.40 20.37
CA ALA A 51 -17.64 -22.75 19.82
C ALA A 51 -17.68 -22.49 18.31
N PRO A 52 -16.65 -21.85 17.72
CA PRO A 52 -16.62 -21.58 16.29
C PRO A 52 -16.81 -22.91 15.58
N GLN A 53 -17.99 -23.11 15.00
CA GLN A 53 -18.26 -24.29 14.21
C GLN A 53 -17.28 -24.23 13.05
N PRO A 54 -16.34 -25.17 12.93
CA PRO A 54 -15.57 -25.27 11.71
C PRO A 54 -16.60 -25.62 10.65
N ASN A 55 -16.99 -24.66 9.82
CA ASN A 55 -17.81 -24.94 8.66
C ASN A 55 -16.82 -25.38 7.58
N PRO A 56 -16.64 -26.70 7.34
CA PRO A 56 -15.70 -27.18 6.33
C PRO A 56 -16.19 -26.84 4.92
N GLU A 57 -17.45 -26.43 4.78
CA GLU A 57 -18.05 -26.10 3.51
C GLU A 57 -17.76 -24.65 3.09
N PRO A 58 -17.47 -24.41 1.80
CA PRO A 58 -17.39 -23.07 1.24
C PRO A 58 -18.65 -22.25 1.54
N ILE A 59 -18.46 -20.99 1.93
CA ILE A 59 -19.55 -20.02 2.16
C ILE A 59 -20.12 -19.52 0.81
N ALA A 60 -19.29 -19.58 -0.24
CA ALA A 60 -19.68 -19.28 -1.61
C ALA A 60 -18.81 -20.07 -2.60
N TRP A 61 -19.21 -20.07 -3.87
CA TRP A 61 -18.48 -20.64 -4.99
C TRP A 61 -18.26 -19.57 -6.06
N MET A 62 -17.08 -19.54 -6.66
CA MET A 62 -16.74 -18.62 -7.73
C MET A 62 -16.52 -19.39 -9.03
N VAL A 63 -17.14 -18.92 -10.11
CA VAL A 63 -16.98 -19.45 -11.48
C VAL A 63 -16.55 -18.28 -12.36
N GLY A 64 -15.29 -18.29 -12.79
CA GLY A 64 -14.69 -17.12 -13.44
C GLY A 64 -14.68 -15.91 -12.52
N THR A 65 -15.55 -14.93 -12.81
CA THR A 65 -15.74 -13.70 -12.00
C THR A 65 -17.11 -13.63 -11.31
N ALA A 66 -17.97 -14.65 -11.52
CA ALA A 66 -19.29 -14.72 -10.91
C ALA A 66 -19.25 -15.44 -9.56
N PHE A 67 -20.14 -15.06 -8.65
CA PHE A 67 -20.26 -15.64 -7.31
C PHE A 67 -21.62 -16.30 -7.13
N TRP A 68 -21.62 -17.49 -6.53
CA TRP A 68 -22.79 -18.32 -6.26
C TRP A 68 -22.84 -18.69 -4.79
N TRP A 69 -24.02 -18.57 -4.17
CA TRP A 69 -24.25 -18.93 -2.76
C TRP A 69 -24.71 -20.37 -2.60
N THR A 70 -24.90 -21.09 -3.70
CA THR A 70 -25.22 -22.52 -3.75
C THR A 70 -24.25 -23.23 -4.70
N LYS A 71 -23.91 -24.47 -4.37
CA LYS A 71 -22.96 -25.26 -5.16
C LYS A 71 -23.56 -25.64 -6.50
N GLU A 72 -24.85 -25.93 -6.53
CA GLU A 72 -25.58 -26.41 -7.69
C GLU A 72 -25.70 -25.32 -8.77
N GLU A 73 -25.82 -24.05 -8.37
CA GLU A 73 -25.79 -22.92 -9.31
C GLU A 73 -24.39 -22.72 -9.89
N ALA A 74 -23.34 -22.87 -9.07
CA ALA A 74 -21.97 -22.83 -9.56
C ALA A 74 -21.65 -23.98 -10.51
N GLU A 75 -22.17 -25.19 -10.26
CA GLU A 75 -21.98 -26.35 -11.13
C GLU A 75 -22.68 -26.17 -12.48
N ARG A 76 -23.88 -25.57 -12.50
CA ARG A 76 -24.58 -25.24 -13.73
C ARG A 76 -23.83 -24.18 -14.55
N ASP A 77 -23.42 -23.10 -13.89
CA ASP A 77 -22.68 -22.01 -14.53
C ASP A 77 -21.31 -22.46 -15.03
N ALA A 78 -20.62 -23.33 -14.29
CA ALA A 78 -19.37 -23.95 -14.72
C ALA A 78 -19.58 -24.88 -15.94
N ALA A 79 -20.70 -25.60 -16.00
CA ALA A 79 -21.04 -26.44 -17.15
C ALA A 79 -21.35 -25.60 -18.40
N GLU A 80 -21.97 -24.42 -18.24
CA GLU A 80 -22.30 -23.50 -19.34
C GLU A 80 -21.07 -22.72 -19.83
N THR A 81 -20.23 -22.24 -18.91
CA THR A 81 -19.06 -21.41 -19.21
C THR A 81 -17.78 -22.21 -19.47
N GLY A 82 -17.73 -23.45 -19.00
CA GLY A 82 -16.52 -24.29 -19.02
C GLY A 82 -15.45 -23.83 -18.02
N LEU A 83 -15.77 -22.94 -17.08
CA LEU A 83 -14.83 -22.38 -16.11
C LEU A 83 -14.78 -23.21 -14.82
N PRO A 84 -13.61 -23.29 -14.16
CA PRO A 84 -13.48 -24.05 -12.91
C PRO A 84 -14.23 -23.38 -11.75
N ILE A 85 -14.78 -24.20 -10.87
CA ILE A 85 -15.43 -23.76 -9.63
C ILE A 85 -14.38 -23.63 -8.53
N VAL A 86 -14.31 -22.48 -7.88
CA VAL A 86 -13.44 -22.22 -6.72
C VAL A 86 -14.30 -22.05 -5.47
N GLY A 87 -14.11 -22.90 -4.46
CA GLY A 87 -14.77 -22.76 -3.17
C GLY A 87 -14.17 -21.63 -2.34
N LEU A 88 -15.01 -20.69 -1.91
CA LEU A 88 -14.65 -19.59 -1.02
C LEU A 88 -15.11 -19.91 0.39
N GLY A 89 -14.19 -20.42 1.21
CA GLY A 89 -14.42 -20.76 2.60
C GLY A 89 -14.02 -19.65 3.57
N PRO A 90 -14.36 -19.80 4.87
CA PRO A 90 -13.83 -18.92 5.91
C PRO A 90 -12.29 -18.98 5.87
N MET A 91 -11.64 -17.81 5.74
CA MET A 91 -10.18 -17.69 5.82
C MET A 91 -9.73 -17.99 7.25
N ASN A 92 -9.57 -19.28 7.57
CA ASN A 92 -9.24 -19.75 8.91
C ASN A 92 -7.77 -19.54 9.28
N ASP A 93 -6.92 -19.06 8.36
CA ASP A 93 -5.52 -18.80 8.67
C ASP A 93 -5.29 -17.41 9.28
N VAL A 94 -5.90 -17.23 10.46
CA VAL A 94 -5.69 -16.05 11.30
C VAL A 94 -4.20 -15.94 11.71
N GLY A 95 -3.49 -17.06 11.75
CA GLY A 95 -2.06 -17.14 12.04
C GLY A 95 -1.19 -16.57 10.92
N GLU A 96 -1.45 -16.95 9.67
CA GLU A 96 -0.80 -16.39 8.49
C GLU A 96 -1.13 -14.90 8.35
N ALA A 97 -2.39 -14.51 8.57
CA ALA A 97 -2.77 -13.09 8.57
C ALA A 97 -2.05 -12.29 9.67
N ALA A 98 -1.80 -12.88 10.85
CA ALA A 98 -1.03 -12.25 11.91
C ALA A 98 0.46 -12.15 11.53
N ARG A 99 1.05 -13.21 10.97
CA ARG A 99 2.43 -13.23 10.48
C ARG A 99 2.67 -12.16 9.40
N LEU A 100 1.78 -12.09 8.40
CA LEU A 100 1.86 -11.12 7.31
C LEU A 100 1.74 -9.68 7.82
N ARG A 101 0.93 -9.42 8.86
CA ARG A 101 0.86 -8.08 9.47
C ARG A 101 2.17 -7.67 10.11
N VAL A 102 2.88 -8.59 10.76
CA VAL A 102 4.20 -8.32 11.36
C VAL A 102 5.24 -8.06 10.27
N GLU A 103 5.26 -8.89 9.22
CA GLU A 103 6.17 -8.73 8.09
C GLU A 103 5.97 -7.39 7.35
N LEU A 104 4.70 -6.99 7.12
CA LEU A 104 4.37 -5.68 6.57
C LEU A 104 4.80 -4.52 7.48
N GLY A 105 4.83 -4.74 8.80
CA GLY A 105 5.37 -3.77 9.76
C GLY A 105 6.85 -3.53 9.53
N HIS A 106 7.64 -4.60 9.45
CA HIS A 106 9.08 -4.51 9.19
C HIS A 106 9.40 -3.88 7.83
N MET A 107 8.67 -4.25 6.77
CA MET A 107 8.86 -3.64 5.45
C MET A 107 8.55 -2.14 5.44
N ARG A 108 7.58 -1.68 6.24
CA ARG A 108 7.27 -0.24 6.38
C ARG A 108 8.40 0.49 7.10
N GLU A 109 8.95 -0.10 8.16
CA GLU A 109 10.10 0.46 8.88
C GLU A 109 11.33 0.57 7.97
N GLU A 110 11.66 -0.48 7.20
CA GLU A 110 12.76 -0.45 6.24
C GLU A 110 12.59 0.63 5.17
N ARG A 111 11.36 0.79 4.66
CA ARG A 111 11.03 1.85 3.70
C ARG A 111 11.24 3.23 4.32
N ASP A 112 10.79 3.44 5.55
CA ASP A 112 10.88 4.75 6.21
C ASP A 112 12.34 5.09 6.53
N ASP A 113 13.14 4.10 6.94
CA ASP A 113 14.59 4.23 7.11
C ASP A 113 15.31 4.57 5.80
N LEU A 114 14.94 3.90 4.70
CA LEU A 114 15.51 4.17 3.38
C LEU A 114 15.14 5.56 2.90
N SER A 115 13.88 5.98 3.11
CA SER A 115 13.42 7.33 2.81
C SER A 115 14.22 8.37 3.60
N ALA A 116 14.42 8.15 4.91
CA ALA A 116 15.20 9.05 5.74
C ALA A 116 16.69 9.09 5.35
N LYS A 117 17.25 7.99 4.83
CA LYS A 117 18.62 7.96 4.27
C LYS A 117 18.69 8.73 2.96
N LEU A 118 17.70 8.57 2.09
CA LEU A 118 17.63 9.26 0.81
C LEU A 118 17.49 10.78 1.01
N ASP A 119 16.63 11.20 1.93
CA ASP A 119 16.41 12.61 2.27
C ASP A 119 17.68 13.23 2.87
N ARG A 120 18.39 12.49 3.72
CA ARG A 120 19.73 12.86 4.21
C ARG A 120 20.75 12.92 3.08
N PHE A 121 20.72 12.02 2.10
CA PHE A 121 21.65 12.01 0.97
C PHE A 121 21.44 13.23 0.06
N TYR A 122 20.18 13.56 -0.25
CA TYR A 122 19.83 14.74 -1.02
C TYR A 122 20.11 16.05 -0.27
N SER A 123 19.89 16.07 1.05
CA SER A 123 20.18 17.24 1.89
C SER A 123 21.68 17.45 2.14
N ARG A 124 22.45 16.37 2.33
CA ARG A 124 23.86 16.43 2.75
C ARG A 124 24.84 16.54 1.58
N THR A 125 24.49 15.99 0.41
CA THR A 125 25.48 15.81 -0.66
C THR A 125 25.23 16.72 -1.85
N HIS A 126 24.30 16.45 -2.75
CA HIS A 126 24.61 16.84 -4.15
C HIS A 126 23.45 17.34 -5.00
N GLY A 127 22.20 17.36 -4.51
CA GLY A 127 21.07 17.76 -5.36
C GLY A 127 21.12 19.24 -5.76
N ILE A 128 21.22 20.14 -4.78
CA ILE A 128 21.17 21.59 -5.02
C ILE A 128 22.52 22.14 -5.44
N LYS A 129 23.62 21.66 -4.83
CA LYS A 129 24.97 22.13 -5.15
C LYS A 129 25.41 21.68 -6.55
N ASN A 130 25.14 20.43 -6.95
CA ASN A 130 25.52 20.01 -8.30
C ASN A 130 24.65 20.68 -9.36
N LEU A 131 23.38 20.98 -9.07
CA LEU A 131 22.56 21.74 -10.01
C LEU A 131 23.12 23.15 -10.23
N ALA A 132 23.47 23.86 -9.15
CA ALA A 132 24.11 25.18 -9.26
C ALA A 132 25.45 25.13 -10.01
N VAL A 133 26.28 24.11 -9.74
CA VAL A 133 27.54 23.92 -10.47
C VAL A 133 27.30 23.56 -11.94
N ILE A 134 26.27 22.77 -12.25
CA ILE A 134 25.89 22.43 -13.63
C ILE A 134 25.39 23.66 -14.38
N GLU A 135 24.57 24.51 -13.75
CA GLU A 135 24.12 25.79 -14.31
C GLU A 135 25.30 26.70 -14.60
N GLU A 136 26.22 26.86 -13.64
CA GLU A 136 27.43 27.66 -13.82
C GLU A 136 28.33 27.14 -14.96
N LEU A 137 28.51 25.82 -15.06
CA LEU A 137 29.27 25.21 -16.15
C LEU A 137 28.56 25.38 -17.50
N SER A 138 27.23 25.32 -17.52
CA SER A 138 26.42 25.56 -18.72
C SER A 138 26.56 27.00 -19.22
N ASP A 139 26.54 27.98 -18.32
CA ASP A 139 26.74 29.39 -18.65
C ASP A 139 28.15 29.64 -19.20
N LYS A 140 29.18 29.06 -18.57
CA LYS A 140 30.57 29.11 -19.07
C LYS A 140 30.73 28.49 -20.47
N LEU A 141 30.03 27.38 -20.74
CA LEU A 141 30.02 26.77 -22.06
C LEU A 141 29.34 27.67 -23.11
N ALA A 142 28.22 28.30 -22.76
CA ALA A 142 27.52 29.22 -23.64
C ALA A 142 28.38 30.46 -23.98
N GLU A 143 29.09 31.02 -23.00
CA GLU A 143 30.03 32.13 -23.19
C GLU A 143 31.18 31.73 -24.11
N ARG A 144 31.78 30.55 -23.89
CA ARG A 144 32.84 30.03 -24.77
C ARG A 144 32.35 29.82 -26.20
N ASP A 145 31.16 29.27 -26.38
CA ASP A 145 30.59 28.99 -27.71
C ASP A 145 30.18 30.28 -28.44
N ALA A 146 29.85 31.35 -27.72
CA ALA A 146 29.67 32.69 -28.30
C ALA A 146 31.01 33.29 -28.75
N LEU A 147 32.04 33.21 -27.90
CA LEU A 147 33.38 33.69 -28.24
C LEU A 147 33.97 32.96 -29.44
N LEU A 148 33.78 31.64 -29.54
CA LEU A 148 34.24 30.85 -30.69
C LEU A 148 33.52 31.26 -31.98
N ARG A 149 32.24 31.60 -31.91
CA ARG A 149 31.48 32.13 -33.06
C ARG A 149 32.04 33.48 -33.51
N ASP A 150 32.24 34.42 -32.58
CA ASP A 150 32.82 35.73 -32.89
C ASP A 150 34.23 35.60 -33.49
N PHE A 151 35.05 34.69 -32.96
CA PHE A 151 36.37 34.42 -33.49
C PHE A 151 36.32 33.84 -34.91
N LEU A 152 35.43 32.88 -35.17
CA LEU A 152 35.24 32.30 -36.50
C LEU A 152 34.76 33.34 -37.51
N GLU A 153 33.87 34.24 -37.12
CA GLU A 153 33.42 35.35 -37.98
C GLU A 153 34.57 36.31 -38.34
N VAL A 154 35.44 36.64 -37.38
CA VAL A 154 36.65 37.43 -37.63
C VAL A 154 37.64 36.69 -38.54
N ALA A 155 37.90 35.41 -38.28
CA ALA A 155 38.88 34.61 -39.01
C ALA A 155 38.45 34.28 -40.45
N THR A 156 37.14 34.17 -40.70
CA THR A 156 36.58 33.93 -42.04
C THR A 156 36.38 35.21 -42.86
N GLY A 157 36.76 36.38 -42.32
CA GLY A 157 36.70 37.67 -43.01
C GLY A 157 35.29 38.25 -43.12
N GLY A 158 34.37 37.84 -42.24
CA GLY A 158 32.96 38.23 -42.29
C GLY A 158 32.67 39.71 -42.03
N PHE A 159 33.63 40.49 -41.53
CA PHE A 159 33.48 41.94 -41.29
C PHE A 159 34.77 42.73 -41.51
N SER A 160 34.62 43.98 -41.96
CA SER A 160 35.71 44.96 -42.20
C SER A 160 35.92 45.94 -41.04
N ASP A 161 35.27 45.71 -39.88
CA ASP A 161 35.29 46.64 -38.76
C ASP A 161 36.44 46.31 -37.78
N SER A 162 37.42 47.22 -37.72
CA SER A 162 38.60 47.10 -36.86
C SER A 162 38.23 47.10 -35.37
N ASP A 163 37.12 47.75 -34.99
CA ASP A 163 36.68 47.81 -33.59
C ASP A 163 36.15 46.46 -33.08
N HIS A 164 35.53 45.68 -33.96
CA HIS A 164 35.06 44.33 -33.62
C HIS A 164 36.23 43.36 -33.37
N VAL A 165 37.26 43.40 -34.23
CA VAL A 165 38.48 42.58 -34.08
C VAL A 165 39.20 42.87 -32.76
N LEU A 166 39.32 44.15 -32.39
CA LEU A 166 39.93 44.56 -31.12
C LEU A 166 39.11 44.12 -29.91
N ARG A 167 37.78 44.11 -30.03
CA ARG A 167 36.87 43.63 -28.97
C ARG A 167 37.04 42.14 -28.73
N VAL A 168 37.01 41.32 -29.78
CA VAL A 168 37.19 39.86 -29.69
C VAL A 168 38.56 39.52 -29.11
N ARG A 169 39.62 40.21 -29.55
CA ARG A 169 40.98 40.06 -29.02
C ARG A 169 41.05 40.37 -27.51
N ARG A 170 40.47 41.48 -27.07
CA ARG A 170 40.47 41.87 -25.65
C ARG A 170 39.71 40.85 -24.80
N HIS A 171 38.60 40.33 -25.31
CA HIS A 171 37.82 39.30 -24.63
C HIS A 171 38.60 37.99 -24.50
N LEU A 172 39.30 37.56 -25.56
CA LEU A 172 40.21 36.42 -25.55
C LEU A 172 41.35 36.58 -24.53
N GLU A 173 42.01 37.73 -24.52
CA GLU A 173 43.09 38.01 -23.56
C GLU A 173 42.58 37.92 -22.11
N THR A 174 41.38 38.45 -21.85
CA THR A 174 40.75 38.40 -20.52
C THR A 174 40.37 36.96 -20.14
N PHE A 175 39.78 36.19 -21.06
CA PHE A 175 39.37 34.80 -20.82
C PHE A 175 40.57 33.87 -20.58
N LEU A 176 41.66 34.04 -21.35
CA LEU A 176 42.89 33.28 -21.18
C LEU A 176 43.61 33.62 -19.88
N SER A 177 43.56 34.87 -19.42
CA SER A 177 44.07 35.26 -18.10
C SER A 177 43.24 34.67 -16.96
N ALA A 178 41.90 34.67 -17.07
CA ALA A 178 41.03 34.10 -16.05
C ALA A 178 41.12 32.56 -15.96
N SER A 179 41.40 31.87 -17.06
CA SER A 179 41.56 30.41 -17.09
C SER A 179 42.90 29.91 -16.53
N ALA A 180 43.86 30.79 -16.27
CA ALA A 180 45.22 30.44 -15.83
C ALA A 180 45.39 30.33 -14.31
N GLU A 181 44.35 30.58 -13.51
CA GLU A 181 44.36 30.37 -12.07
C GLU A 181 43.72 29.01 -11.73
N PRO A 182 44.51 27.93 -11.52
CA PRO A 182 43.94 26.70 -10.98
C PRO A 182 43.68 26.86 -9.49
N GLU A 183 42.56 26.30 -9.04
CA GLU A 183 42.25 25.98 -7.65
C GLU A 183 43.47 25.33 -6.98
N ALA A 184 44.22 26.11 -6.20
CA ALA A 184 45.16 25.60 -5.23
C ALA A 184 44.39 25.31 -3.93
N THR A 185 43.91 24.07 -3.80
CA THR A 185 43.57 23.45 -2.51
C THR A 185 43.93 21.98 -2.52
#